data_AF-A0ABD1VVM1-F1
#
_entry.id   AF-A0ABD1VVM1-F1
#
_cell.length_a   1.000
_cell.length_b   1.000
_cell.length_c   1.000
_cell.angle_alpha   90.00
_cell.angle_beta   90.00
_cell.angle_gamma   90.00
#
_symmetry.space_group_name_H-M   'P 1'
#
loop_
_entity.id
_entity.type
_entity.pdbx_description
1 polymer ?
#
loop_
_entity_poly.entity_id
_entity_poly.type
_entity_poly.pdbx_seq_one_letter_code
_entity_poly.pdbx_strand_id
1 'polypeptide(L)'
;MEGNKEAVEASKVIEVDDAPEGEVSLSRKRKARASGIGTSQARRNAVEVVDNYTEQRKLIAEASKSNKEHRQALEGLQAALDSARTAYEQMESDLKESDSNVLNLTKQLDNANAAQKVTAEALEAANKKKRRLLEEAKSRDEEIQSLRKDLESSENGRKEAEAGRKEVEAKLENMEAEFVANFHNTEAYTNFFDYFDRVGQQEVLNALRKDHPNFDLGPLEARFPPPDVEGEEEN
;
A
#
# COMPACT_ATOMS: atom_id res chain seq x y z
N MET A 1 44.69 13.93 29.66
CA MET A 1 45.61 12.81 29.95
C MET A 1 46.28 12.47 28.63
N GLU A 2 47.53 12.93 28.52
CA GLU A 2 48.69 12.05 28.28
C GLU A 2 48.82 11.74 26.79
N GLY A 3 49.81 12.22 26.04
CA GLY A 3 51.17 12.58 26.41
C GLY A 3 52.12 11.55 25.81
N ASN A 4 52.90 11.94 24.79
CA ASN A 4 54.31 11.60 24.58
C ASN A 4 54.77 12.18 23.22
N LYS A 5 55.65 13.19 23.21
CA LYS A 5 57.14 13.14 23.33
C LYS A 5 57.79 12.79 21.98
N GLU A 6 58.39 13.76 21.29
CA GLU A 6 59.75 14.36 21.46
C GLU A 6 60.83 13.63 20.64
N ALA A 7 61.41 14.38 19.69
CA ALA A 7 62.80 14.37 19.20
C ALA A 7 62.82 15.45 18.09
N VAL A 8 63.36 16.66 18.21
CA VAL A 8 64.68 17.18 18.65
C VAL A 8 65.84 16.68 17.78
N GLU A 9 66.62 17.69 17.34
CA GLU A 9 67.90 17.71 16.64
C GLU A 9 67.85 17.91 15.12
N ALA A 10 68.70 18.70 14.48
CA ALA A 10 69.60 19.79 14.89
C ALA A 10 70.22 20.33 13.59
N SER A 11 70.53 21.63 13.56
CA SER A 11 71.60 22.26 12.75
C SER A 11 71.41 22.23 11.21
N LYS A 12 71.81 23.25 10.43
CA LYS A 12 73.00 24.08 10.58
C LYS A 12 72.80 25.34 9.74
N VAL A 13 72.86 26.49 10.39
CA VAL A 13 73.21 27.78 9.80
C VAL A 13 74.65 27.67 9.32
N ILE A 14 74.89 28.05 8.06
CA ILE A 14 76.22 28.36 7.56
C ILE A 14 76.10 29.71 6.86
N GLU A 15 76.28 30.77 7.66
CA GLU A 15 77.00 31.95 7.22
C GLU A 15 78.42 31.51 6.83
N VAL A 16 78.90 31.96 5.67
CA VAL A 16 80.34 32.13 5.45
C VAL A 16 80.56 33.55 4.99
N ASP A 17 81.26 34.24 5.86
CA ASP A 17 81.87 35.55 5.77
C ASP A 17 82.73 35.77 4.52
N ASP A 18 82.80 37.06 4.20
CA ASP A 18 83.98 37.84 3.84
C ASP A 18 84.93 37.42 2.71
N ALA A 19 85.20 38.46 1.92
CA ALA A 19 86.18 38.59 0.86
C ALA A 19 87.63 38.27 1.34
N PRO A 20 88.62 38.22 0.42
CA PRO A 20 89.26 39.49 0.09
C PRO A 20 89.75 39.62 -1.36
N GLU A 21 89.78 40.89 -1.78
CA GLU A 21 90.83 41.58 -2.53
C GLU A 21 91.82 40.76 -3.38
N GLY A 22 91.85 41.12 -4.66
CA GLY A 22 92.95 40.83 -5.58
C GLY A 22 93.26 42.06 -6.41
N GLU A 23 93.64 43.17 -5.75
CA GLU A 23 94.33 44.28 -6.41
C GLU A 23 95.67 43.78 -6.97
N VAL A 24 95.74 43.54 -8.28
CA VAL A 24 97.03 43.30 -8.93
C VAL A 24 97.67 44.64 -9.26
N SER A 25 98.43 45.13 -8.28
CA SER A 25 99.47 46.14 -8.45
C SER A 25 100.51 45.69 -9.49
N LEU A 26 100.62 46.40 -10.61
CA LEU A 26 101.77 46.31 -11.52
C LEU A 26 102.44 47.68 -11.68
N SER A 27 103.26 48.03 -10.69
CA SER A 27 104.32 49.02 -10.86
C SER A 27 105.60 48.32 -11.33
N ARG A 28 106.07 48.64 -12.53
CA ARG A 28 107.51 48.69 -12.86
C ARG A 28 107.77 49.48 -14.15
N LYS A 29 108.26 50.71 -13.96
CA LYS A 29 109.06 51.46 -14.94
C LYS A 29 110.23 50.59 -15.42
N ARG A 30 110.36 50.39 -16.74
CA ARG A 30 111.66 50.41 -17.44
C ARG A 30 111.48 51.04 -18.82
N LYS A 31 112.08 52.22 -18.98
CA LYS A 31 112.28 52.93 -20.23
C LYS A 31 113.47 52.27 -20.93
N ALA A 32 113.23 51.55 -22.02
CA ALA A 32 114.26 51.12 -22.95
C ALA A 32 113.84 51.56 -24.35
N ARG A 33 114.56 52.54 -24.90
CA ARG A 33 114.50 52.93 -26.31
C ARG A 33 115.32 51.91 -27.08
N ALA A 34 114.71 51.15 -27.99
CA ALA A 34 115.40 50.53 -29.12
C ALA A 34 114.42 50.03 -30.20
N SER A 35 114.73 50.39 -31.45
CA SER A 35 114.41 49.68 -32.70
C SER A 35 112.94 49.57 -33.16
N GLY A 36 112.59 50.38 -34.16
CA GLY A 36 111.24 50.62 -34.66
C GLY A 36 110.77 49.76 -35.84
N ILE A 37 111.13 48.47 -35.96
CA ILE A 37 110.61 47.64 -37.07
C ILE A 37 110.06 46.25 -36.63
N GLY A 38 110.52 45.67 -35.51
CA GLY A 38 110.05 44.34 -35.03
C GLY A 38 108.82 44.34 -34.09
N THR A 39 108.39 45.50 -33.59
CA THR A 39 107.33 45.61 -32.57
C THR A 39 105.92 45.71 -33.14
N SER A 40 105.77 45.98 -34.45
CA SER A 40 104.48 46.10 -35.13
C SER A 40 103.83 44.73 -35.38
N GLN A 41 104.62 43.74 -35.80
CA GLN A 41 104.13 42.37 -36.06
C GLN A 41 103.71 41.67 -34.77
N ALA A 42 104.51 41.77 -33.70
CA ALA A 42 104.19 41.19 -32.40
C ALA A 42 102.96 41.85 -31.75
N ARG A 43 102.75 43.16 -31.94
CA ARG A 43 101.53 43.83 -31.50
C ARG A 43 100.31 43.39 -32.31
N ARG A 44 100.43 43.22 -33.64
CA ARG A 44 99.33 42.68 -34.45
C ARG A 44 98.96 41.26 -34.05
N ASN A 45 99.93 40.36 -33.88
CA ASN A 45 99.66 38.99 -33.42
C ASN A 45 99.07 38.97 -32.01
N ALA A 46 99.51 39.85 -31.11
CA ALA A 46 98.93 39.96 -29.76
C ALA A 46 97.49 40.50 -29.78
N VAL A 47 97.19 41.46 -30.66
CA VAL A 47 95.83 41.97 -30.88
C VAL A 47 94.95 40.86 -31.46
N GLU A 48 95.42 40.12 -32.46
CA GLU A 48 94.68 39.02 -33.09
C GLU A 48 94.39 37.86 -32.13
N VAL A 49 95.32 37.53 -31.21
CA VAL A 49 95.10 36.54 -30.14
C VAL A 49 94.08 37.04 -29.12
N VAL A 50 94.12 38.31 -28.74
CA VAL A 50 93.13 38.90 -27.83
C VAL A 50 91.75 38.95 -28.48
N ASP A 51 91.66 39.36 -29.75
CA ASP A 51 90.41 39.39 -30.51
C ASP A 51 89.81 37.98 -30.62
N ASN A 52 90.63 36.98 -30.99
CA ASN A 52 90.19 35.59 -31.08
C ASN A 52 89.74 35.03 -29.71
N TYR A 53 90.43 35.38 -28.62
CA TYR A 53 90.04 35.00 -27.27
C TYR A 53 88.74 35.69 -26.82
N THR A 54 88.49 36.93 -27.24
CA THR A 54 87.23 37.63 -26.95
C THR A 54 86.06 37.02 -27.72
N GLU A 55 86.25 36.63 -28.98
CA GLU A 55 85.23 35.91 -29.76
C GLU A 55 84.94 34.52 -29.17
N GLN A 56 85.97 33.78 -28.74
CA GLN A 56 85.77 32.52 -28.02
C GLN A 56 84.97 32.70 -26.72
N ARG A 57 85.23 33.76 -25.94
CA ARG A 57 84.43 34.06 -24.73
C ARG A 57 82.98 34.41 -25.04
N LYS A 58 82.71 35.13 -26.12
CA LYS A 58 81.33 35.40 -26.57
C LYS A 58 80.60 34.11 -26.93
N LEU A 59 81.23 33.24 -27.73
CA LEU A 59 80.67 31.94 -28.10
C LEU A 59 80.38 31.05 -26.88
N ILE A 60 81.28 31.02 -25.89
CA ILE A 60 81.07 30.28 -24.63
C ILE A 60 79.92 30.88 -23.82
N ALA A 61 79.81 32.21 -23.75
CA ALA A 61 78.73 32.89 -23.05
C ALA A 61 77.36 32.63 -23.71
N GLU A 62 77.30 32.67 -25.04
CA GLU A 62 76.08 32.35 -25.81
C GLU A 62 75.69 30.88 -25.65
N ALA A 63 76.65 29.95 -25.75
CA ALA A 63 76.40 28.53 -25.49
C ALA A 63 75.93 28.27 -24.06
N SER A 64 76.50 28.97 -23.08
CA SER A 64 76.08 28.87 -21.67
C SER A 64 74.67 29.40 -21.44
N LYS A 65 74.31 30.52 -22.11
CA LYS A 65 72.96 31.09 -22.05
C LYS A 65 71.93 30.16 -22.69
N SER A 66 72.21 29.64 -23.88
CA SER A 66 71.36 28.66 -24.58
C SER A 66 71.18 27.38 -23.75
N ASN A 67 72.23 26.86 -23.11
CA ASN A 67 72.12 25.70 -22.21
C ASN A 67 71.25 25.98 -20.98
N LYS A 68 71.30 27.19 -20.42
CA LYS A 68 70.45 27.58 -19.29
C LYS A 68 68.98 27.66 -19.72
N GLU A 69 68.71 28.26 -20.88
CA GLU A 69 67.35 28.32 -21.46
C GLU A 69 66.81 26.92 -21.77
N HIS A 70 67.64 26.02 -22.33
CA HIS A 70 67.28 24.63 -22.55
C HIS A 70 66.97 23.87 -21.24
N ARG A 71 67.77 24.08 -20.18
CA ARG A 71 67.46 23.50 -18.86
C ARG A 71 66.13 23.99 -18.32
N GLN A 72 65.87 25.29 -18.38
CA GLN A 72 64.60 25.87 -17.94
C GLN A 72 63.41 25.34 -18.74
N ALA A 73 63.58 25.16 -20.06
CA ALA A 73 62.55 24.56 -20.90
C ALA A 73 62.29 23.08 -20.52
N LEU A 74 63.33 22.30 -20.22
CA LEU A 74 63.20 20.92 -19.76
C LEU A 74 62.53 20.83 -18.38
N GLU A 75 62.90 21.70 -17.44
CA GLU A 75 62.26 21.80 -16.12
C GLU A 75 60.78 22.17 -16.25
N GLY A 76 60.44 23.11 -17.14
CA GLY A 76 59.06 23.49 -17.43
C GLY A 76 58.24 22.34 -18.04
N LEU A 77 58.82 21.58 -18.98
CA LEU A 77 58.19 20.40 -19.55
C LEU A 77 57.99 19.29 -18.52
N GLN A 78 58.97 19.08 -17.63
CA GLN A 78 58.86 18.09 -16.56
C GLN A 78 57.73 18.46 -15.58
N ALA A 79 57.67 19.73 -15.15
CA ALA A 79 56.59 20.20 -14.28
C ALA A 79 55.21 20.07 -14.94
N ALA A 80 55.11 20.35 -16.25
CA ALA A 80 53.87 20.17 -17.00
C ALA A 80 53.48 18.68 -17.11
N LEU A 81 54.45 17.78 -17.30
CA LEU A 81 54.22 16.34 -17.33
C LEU A 81 53.75 15.80 -15.98
N ASP A 82 54.39 16.23 -14.88
CA ASP A 82 54.00 15.82 -13.53
C ASP A 82 52.60 16.34 -13.19
N SER A 83 52.29 17.58 -13.56
CA SER A 83 50.94 18.15 -13.43
C SER A 83 49.90 17.34 -14.22
N ALA A 84 50.17 17.05 -15.50
CA ALA A 84 49.29 16.24 -16.34
C ALA A 84 49.07 14.82 -15.77
N ARG A 85 50.10 14.23 -15.17
CA ARG A 85 50.01 12.92 -14.52
C ARG A 85 49.12 12.96 -13.29
N THR A 86 49.27 13.95 -12.43
CA THR A 86 48.39 14.10 -11.25
C THR A 86 46.93 14.34 -11.66
N ALA A 87 46.69 15.13 -12.71
CA ALA A 87 45.36 15.33 -13.25
C ALA A 87 44.75 14.02 -13.81
N TYR A 88 45.56 13.20 -14.49
CA TYR A 88 45.13 11.90 -14.99
C TYR A 88 44.77 10.92 -13.86
N GLU A 89 45.61 10.83 -12.82
CA GLU A 89 45.36 9.98 -11.65
C GLU A 89 44.07 10.41 -10.92
N GLN A 90 43.81 11.72 -10.82
CA GLN A 90 42.56 12.24 -10.27
C GLN A 90 41.36 11.84 -11.14
N MET A 91 41.43 12.02 -12.46
CA MET A 91 40.35 11.61 -13.36
C MET A 91 40.07 10.12 -13.31
N GLU A 92 41.10 9.28 -13.16
CA GLU A 92 40.94 7.83 -13.01
C GLU A 92 40.23 7.47 -11.70
N SER A 93 40.55 8.18 -10.60
CA SER A 93 39.85 8.04 -9.32
C SER A 93 38.39 8.44 -9.44
N ASP A 94 38.11 9.61 -10.02
CA ASP A 94 36.76 10.13 -10.21
C ASP A 94 35.91 9.20 -11.09
N LEU A 95 36.52 8.61 -12.13
CA LEU A 95 35.86 7.64 -13.00
C LEU A 95 35.47 6.37 -12.23
N LYS A 96 36.37 5.82 -11.40
CA LYS A 96 36.07 4.65 -10.56
C LYS A 96 34.95 4.92 -9.55
N GLU A 97 34.93 6.12 -8.95
CA GLU A 97 33.86 6.52 -8.05
C GLU A 97 32.53 6.65 -8.79
N SER A 98 32.53 7.29 -9.96
CA SER A 98 31.36 7.41 -10.83
C SER A 98 30.80 6.04 -11.22
N ASP A 99 31.65 5.10 -11.64
CA ASP A 99 31.23 3.73 -12.00
C ASP A 99 30.60 3.00 -10.80
N SER A 100 31.18 3.14 -9.60
CA SER A 100 30.62 2.59 -8.37
C SER A 100 29.25 3.19 -8.04
N ASN A 101 29.10 4.50 -8.22
CA ASN A 101 27.84 5.21 -8.00
C ASN A 101 26.77 4.79 -9.01
N VAL A 102 27.12 4.64 -10.29
CA VAL A 102 26.21 4.14 -11.33
C VAL A 102 25.74 2.73 -10.98
N LEU A 103 26.65 1.83 -10.61
CA LEU A 103 26.29 0.46 -10.20
C LEU A 103 25.33 0.43 -8.99
N ASN A 104 25.56 1.31 -8.01
CA ASN A 104 24.67 1.42 -6.85
C ASN A 104 23.28 1.94 -7.25
N LEU A 105 23.22 3.00 -8.07
CA LEU A 105 21.96 3.55 -8.57
C LEU A 105 21.18 2.55 -9.42
N THR A 106 21.86 1.77 -10.27
CA THR A 106 21.22 0.69 -11.04
C THR A 106 20.57 -0.34 -10.11
N LYS A 107 21.27 -0.80 -9.07
CA LYS A 107 20.69 -1.74 -8.09
C LYS A 107 19.49 -1.15 -7.36
N GLN A 108 19.56 0.13 -6.98
CA GLN A 108 18.44 0.81 -6.33
C GLN A 108 17.22 0.91 -7.27
N LEU A 109 17.46 1.21 -8.54
CA LEU A 109 16.42 1.27 -9.57
C LEU A 109 15.77 -0.10 -9.79
N ASP A 110 16.57 -1.16 -9.88
CA ASP A 110 16.06 -2.53 -10.03
C ASP A 110 15.19 -2.94 -8.84
N ASN A 111 15.62 -2.62 -7.62
CA ASN A 111 14.84 -2.87 -6.40
C ASN A 111 13.53 -2.06 -6.39
N ALA A 112 13.57 -0.78 -6.78
CA ALA A 112 12.39 0.06 -6.85
C ALA A 112 11.39 -0.45 -7.90
N ASN A 113 11.88 -0.88 -9.06
CA ASN A 113 11.06 -1.48 -10.13
C ASN A 113 10.41 -2.79 -9.66
N ALA A 114 11.14 -3.65 -8.96
CA ALA A 114 10.59 -4.88 -8.39
C ALA A 114 9.49 -4.59 -7.36
N ALA A 115 9.72 -3.63 -6.46
CA ALA A 115 8.74 -3.21 -5.47
C ALA A 115 7.49 -2.59 -6.13
N GLN A 116 7.67 -1.77 -7.17
CA GLN A 116 6.56 -1.20 -7.94
C GLN A 116 5.73 -2.29 -8.62
N LYS A 117 6.39 -3.30 -9.20
CA LYS A 117 5.69 -4.44 -9.83
C LYS A 117 4.83 -5.20 -8.82
N VAL A 118 5.38 -5.54 -7.66
CA VAL A 118 4.63 -6.23 -6.59
C VAL A 118 3.44 -5.38 -6.13
N THR A 119 3.64 -4.07 -5.98
CA THR A 119 2.56 -3.15 -5.59
C THR A 119 1.46 -3.07 -6.64
N ALA A 120 1.83 -3.06 -7.93
CA ALA A 120 0.89 -3.05 -9.04
C ALA A 120 0.06 -4.35 -9.09
N GLU A 121 0.70 -5.52 -8.93
CA GLU A 121 0.03 -6.81 -8.88
C GLU A 121 -0.93 -6.92 -7.69
N ALA A 122 -0.51 -6.43 -6.50
CA ALA A 122 -1.36 -6.39 -5.32
C ALA A 122 -2.58 -5.48 -5.52
N LEU A 123 -2.40 -4.32 -6.17
CA LEU A 123 -3.49 -3.41 -6.51
C LEU A 123 -4.47 -4.03 -7.50
N GLU A 124 -3.97 -4.75 -8.52
CA GLU A 124 -4.82 -5.47 -9.48
C GLU A 124 -5.65 -6.56 -8.79
N ALA A 125 -5.01 -7.35 -7.91
CA ALA A 125 -5.69 -8.39 -7.14
C ALA A 125 -6.78 -7.81 -6.23
N ALA A 126 -6.48 -6.70 -5.54
CA ALA A 126 -7.45 -5.99 -4.70
C ALA A 126 -8.64 -5.47 -5.51
N ASN A 127 -8.38 -4.89 -6.69
CA ASN A 127 -9.42 -4.41 -7.59
C ASN A 127 -10.30 -5.56 -8.13
N LYS A 128 -9.71 -6.70 -8.46
CA LYS A 128 -10.47 -7.90 -8.86
C LYS A 128 -11.36 -8.41 -7.73
N LYS A 129 -10.85 -8.46 -6.50
CA LYS A 129 -11.63 -8.82 -5.30
C LYS A 129 -12.78 -7.85 -5.07
N LYS A 130 -12.53 -6.54 -5.17
CA LYS A 130 -13.57 -5.50 -5.04
C LYS A 130 -14.70 -5.70 -6.05
N ARG A 131 -14.39 -5.97 -7.32
CA ARG A 131 -15.43 -6.22 -8.36
C ARG A 131 -16.28 -7.45 -8.03
N ARG A 132 -15.67 -8.55 -7.59
CA ARG A 132 -16.41 -9.76 -7.17
C ARG A 132 -17.36 -9.48 -6.01
N LEU A 133 -16.87 -8.79 -4.97
CA LEU A 133 -17.69 -8.44 -3.81
C LEU A 133 -18.86 -7.52 -4.17
N LEU A 134 -18.65 -6.58 -5.11
CA LEU A 134 -19.75 -5.73 -5.61
C LEU A 134 -20.81 -6.54 -6.35
N GLU A 135 -20.40 -7.54 -7.13
CA GLU A 135 -21.34 -8.41 -7.85
C GLU A 135 -22.11 -9.32 -6.89
N GLU A 136 -21.43 -9.92 -5.91
CA GLU A 136 -22.06 -10.69 -4.84
C GLU A 136 -23.04 -9.84 -4.02
N ALA A 137 -22.69 -8.58 -3.73
CA ALA A 137 -23.58 -7.65 -3.03
C ALA A 137 -24.85 -7.36 -3.84
N LYS A 138 -24.73 -7.08 -5.14
CA LYS A 138 -25.89 -6.87 -6.02
C LYS A 138 -26.80 -8.10 -6.09
N SER A 139 -26.21 -9.29 -6.26
CA SER A 139 -26.97 -10.54 -6.28
C SER A 139 -27.73 -10.77 -4.97
N ARG A 140 -27.12 -10.47 -3.82
CA ARG A 140 -27.81 -10.53 -2.53
C ARG A 140 -28.91 -9.49 -2.39
N ASP A 141 -28.69 -8.27 -2.89
CA ASP A 141 -29.71 -7.23 -2.88
C ASP A 141 -30.94 -7.63 -3.71
N GLU A 142 -30.72 -8.26 -4.88
CA GLU A 142 -31.79 -8.82 -5.72
C GLU A 142 -32.54 -9.95 -5.00
N GLU A 143 -31.83 -10.86 -4.33
CA GLU A 143 -32.43 -11.93 -3.52
C GLU A 143 -33.28 -11.36 -2.38
N ILE A 144 -32.75 -10.35 -1.66
CA ILE A 144 -33.48 -9.67 -0.58
C ILE A 144 -34.75 -9.00 -1.13
N GLN A 145 -34.68 -8.35 -2.30
CA GLN A 145 -35.86 -7.76 -2.92
C GLN A 145 -36.91 -8.80 -3.30
N SER A 146 -36.49 -9.96 -3.84
CA SER A 146 -37.39 -11.07 -4.15
C SER A 146 -38.08 -11.59 -2.88
N LEU A 147 -37.30 -11.88 -1.84
CA LEU A 147 -37.84 -12.38 -0.57
C LEU A 147 -38.80 -11.39 0.10
N ARG A 148 -38.55 -10.08 -0.01
CA ARG A 148 -39.48 -9.06 0.48
C ARG A 148 -40.82 -9.10 -0.27
N LYS A 149 -40.78 -9.28 -1.58
CA LYS A 149 -42.00 -9.39 -2.40
C LYS A 149 -42.78 -10.66 -2.05
N ASP A 150 -42.09 -11.78 -1.85
CA ASP A 150 -42.72 -13.04 -1.45
C ASP A 150 -43.35 -12.92 -0.06
N LEU A 151 -42.67 -12.26 0.87
CA LEU A 151 -43.21 -11.99 2.21
C LEU A 151 -44.46 -11.10 2.15
N GLU A 152 -44.43 -10.02 1.37
CA GLU A 152 -45.58 -9.14 1.19
C GLU A 152 -46.78 -9.89 0.58
N SER A 153 -46.53 -10.75 -0.42
CA SER A 153 -47.58 -11.60 -1.00
C SER A 153 -48.14 -12.58 0.03
N SER A 154 -47.28 -13.20 0.84
CA SER A 154 -47.71 -14.14 1.88
C SER A 154 -48.52 -13.44 2.97
N GLU A 155 -48.14 -12.22 3.36
CA GLU A 155 -48.89 -11.43 4.34
C GLU A 155 -50.27 -11.03 3.80
N ASN A 156 -50.35 -10.65 2.53
CA ASN A 156 -51.63 -10.33 1.88
C ASN A 156 -52.53 -11.57 1.79
N GLY A 157 -52.00 -12.72 1.36
CA GLY A 157 -52.74 -13.98 1.36
C GLY A 157 -53.23 -14.38 2.76
N ARG A 158 -52.44 -14.13 3.81
CA ARG A 158 -52.86 -14.35 5.20
C ARG A 158 -54.03 -13.43 5.60
N LYS A 159 -53.96 -12.14 5.25
CA LYS A 159 -55.04 -11.17 5.53
C LYS A 159 -56.33 -11.55 4.82
N GLU A 160 -56.24 -11.97 3.56
CA GLU A 160 -57.40 -12.44 2.78
C GLU A 160 -58.02 -13.70 3.39
N ALA A 161 -57.20 -14.68 3.76
CA ALA A 161 -57.67 -15.89 4.43
C ALA A 161 -58.32 -15.59 5.80
N GLU A 162 -57.77 -14.64 6.56
CA GLU A 162 -58.36 -14.19 7.83
C GLU A 162 -59.70 -13.48 7.61
N ALA A 163 -59.81 -12.64 6.58
CA ALA A 163 -61.07 -11.98 6.21
C ALA A 163 -62.14 -13.00 5.79
N GLY A 164 -61.78 -13.98 4.95
CA GLY A 164 -62.69 -15.05 4.55
C GLY A 164 -63.17 -15.91 5.73
N ARG A 165 -62.31 -16.19 6.71
CA ARG A 165 -62.71 -16.89 7.94
C ARG A 165 -63.72 -16.08 8.74
N LYS A 166 -63.49 -14.77 8.94
CA LYS A 166 -64.43 -13.89 9.64
C LYS A 166 -65.78 -13.80 8.94
N GLU A 167 -65.80 -13.79 7.61
CA GLU A 167 -67.05 -13.79 6.83
C GLU A 167 -67.83 -15.10 7.02
N VAL A 168 -67.15 -16.25 6.99
CA VAL A 168 -67.78 -17.57 7.23
C VAL A 168 -68.31 -17.65 8.66
N GLU A 169 -67.53 -17.21 9.64
CA GLU A 169 -67.93 -17.17 11.05
C GLU A 169 -69.17 -16.29 11.25
N ALA A 170 -69.21 -15.08 10.67
CA ALA A 170 -70.38 -14.22 10.73
C ALA A 170 -71.62 -14.83 10.04
N LYS A 171 -71.45 -15.56 8.92
CA LYS A 171 -72.57 -16.28 8.28
C LYS A 171 -73.08 -17.41 9.17
N LEU A 172 -72.19 -18.14 9.83
CA LEU A 172 -72.55 -19.21 10.76
C LEU A 172 -73.34 -18.63 11.94
N GLU A 173 -72.83 -17.57 12.58
CA GLU A 173 -73.51 -16.88 13.68
C GLU A 173 -74.90 -16.39 13.29
N ASN A 174 -75.05 -15.80 12.08
CA ASN A 174 -76.35 -15.37 11.58
C ASN A 174 -77.29 -16.54 11.33
N MET A 175 -76.81 -17.63 10.72
CA MET A 175 -77.62 -18.84 10.52
C MET A 175 -78.05 -19.48 11.83
N GLU A 176 -77.17 -19.53 12.81
CA GLU A 176 -77.48 -20.01 14.16
C GLU A 176 -78.53 -19.12 14.84
N ALA A 177 -78.38 -17.79 14.75
CA ALA A 177 -79.36 -16.85 15.27
C ALA A 177 -80.73 -17.00 14.59
N GLU A 178 -80.77 -17.14 13.26
CA GLU A 178 -81.99 -17.39 12.50
C GLU A 178 -82.64 -18.73 12.87
N PHE A 179 -81.84 -19.78 13.05
CA PHE A 179 -82.31 -21.09 13.48
C PHE A 179 -82.94 -21.01 14.88
N VAL A 180 -82.26 -20.39 15.85
CA VAL A 180 -82.77 -20.24 17.23
C VAL A 180 -84.05 -19.41 17.25
N ALA A 181 -84.07 -18.29 16.52
CA ALA A 181 -85.25 -17.42 16.45
C ALA A 181 -86.48 -18.13 15.86
N ASN A 182 -86.27 -19.03 14.90
CA ASN A 182 -87.33 -19.78 14.23
C ASN A 182 -87.48 -21.22 14.71
N PHE A 183 -86.79 -21.62 15.78
CA PHE A 183 -86.76 -23.01 16.24
C PHE A 183 -88.18 -23.55 16.45
N HIS A 184 -89.05 -22.75 17.07
CA HIS A 184 -90.47 -23.09 17.31
C HIS A 184 -91.30 -23.37 16.04
N ASN A 185 -90.82 -22.93 14.88
CA ASN A 185 -91.46 -23.15 13.59
C ASN A 185 -90.81 -24.31 12.80
N THR A 186 -89.84 -25.01 13.40
CA THR A 186 -89.18 -26.15 12.78
C THR A 186 -89.87 -27.46 13.15
N GLU A 187 -89.81 -28.43 12.24
CA GLU A 187 -90.26 -29.80 12.50
C GLU A 187 -89.55 -30.41 13.71
N ALA A 188 -88.28 -30.03 13.94
CA ALA A 188 -87.52 -30.44 15.11
C ALA A 188 -88.17 -29.98 16.44
N TYR A 189 -88.74 -28.77 16.49
CA TYR A 189 -89.47 -28.31 17.68
C TYR A 189 -90.78 -29.05 17.87
N THR A 190 -91.54 -29.31 16.80
CA THR A 190 -92.77 -30.10 16.89
C THR A 190 -92.47 -31.50 17.42
N ASN A 191 -91.44 -32.16 16.87
CA ASN A 191 -91.01 -33.49 17.33
C ASN A 191 -90.54 -33.45 18.79
N PHE A 192 -89.77 -32.43 19.18
CA PHE A 192 -89.34 -32.23 20.57
C PHE A 192 -90.53 -32.03 21.52
N PHE A 193 -91.47 -31.16 21.16
CA PHE A 193 -92.64 -30.86 21.97
C PHE A 193 -93.55 -32.09 22.11
N ASP A 194 -93.83 -32.79 21.01
CA ASP A 194 -94.66 -34.00 21.01
C ASP A 194 -94.04 -35.10 21.88
N TYR A 195 -92.72 -35.27 21.82
CA TYR A 195 -92.01 -36.21 22.68
C TYR A 195 -92.20 -35.86 24.17
N PHE A 196 -91.94 -34.60 24.56
CA PHE A 196 -92.07 -34.18 25.96
C PHE A 196 -93.52 -34.19 26.45
N ASP A 197 -94.49 -33.85 25.60
CA ASP A 197 -95.92 -33.96 25.93
C ASP A 197 -96.30 -35.42 26.20
N ARG A 198 -95.86 -36.37 25.36
CA ARG A 198 -96.06 -37.80 25.59
C ARG A 198 -95.39 -38.29 26.88
N VAL A 199 -94.16 -37.85 27.18
CA VAL A 199 -93.47 -38.18 28.44
C VAL A 199 -94.27 -37.68 29.63
N GLY A 200 -94.72 -36.42 29.62
CA GLY A 200 -95.54 -35.85 30.70
C GLY A 200 -96.87 -36.58 30.89
N GLN A 201 -97.52 -36.98 29.78
CA GLN A 201 -98.73 -37.81 29.83
C GLN A 201 -98.46 -39.16 30.52
N GLN A 202 -97.32 -39.80 30.24
CA GLN A 202 -96.92 -41.03 30.93
C GLN A 202 -96.65 -40.84 32.41
N GLU A 203 -96.01 -39.73 32.81
CA GLU A 203 -95.80 -39.43 34.23
C GLU A 203 -97.12 -39.30 34.99
N VAL A 204 -98.12 -38.64 34.39
CA VAL A 204 -99.46 -38.51 34.97
C VAL A 204 -100.15 -39.87 35.08
N LEU A 205 -100.08 -40.71 34.05
CA LEU A 205 -100.63 -42.08 34.10
C LEU A 205 -99.96 -42.92 35.18
N ASN A 206 -98.64 -42.82 35.32
CA ASN A 206 -97.88 -43.51 36.36
C ASN A 206 -98.27 -43.04 37.77
N ALA A 207 -98.49 -41.74 37.96
CA ALA A 207 -98.98 -41.19 39.23
C ALA A 207 -100.40 -41.68 39.56
N LEU A 208 -101.32 -41.65 38.58
CA LEU A 208 -102.69 -42.18 38.76
C LEU A 208 -102.70 -43.67 39.09
N ARG A 209 -101.84 -44.46 38.45
CA ARG A 209 -101.68 -45.89 38.75
C ARG A 209 -101.26 -46.13 40.20
N LYS A 210 -100.39 -45.25 40.71
CA LYS A 210 -99.89 -45.31 42.09
C LYS A 210 -100.95 -44.91 43.12
N ASP A 211 -101.67 -43.82 42.86
CA ASP A 211 -102.61 -43.24 43.82
C ASP A 211 -104.01 -43.91 43.77
N HIS A 212 -104.36 -44.50 42.63
CA HIS A 212 -105.65 -45.15 42.39
C HIS A 212 -105.48 -46.54 41.72
N PRO A 213 -104.95 -47.54 42.45
CA PRO A 213 -104.55 -48.84 41.87
C PRO A 213 -105.70 -49.69 41.33
N ASN A 214 -106.96 -49.39 41.69
CA ASN A 214 -108.15 -50.11 41.25
C ASN A 214 -108.91 -49.39 40.12
N PHE A 215 -108.42 -48.24 39.67
CA PHE A 215 -109.01 -47.51 38.54
C PHE A 215 -108.52 -48.13 37.23
N ASP A 216 -109.44 -48.46 36.32
CA ASP A 216 -109.06 -49.00 35.00
C ASP A 216 -108.48 -47.88 34.13
N LEU A 217 -107.16 -47.90 33.97
CA LEU A 217 -106.41 -46.96 33.16
C LEU A 217 -106.32 -47.38 31.69
N GLY A 218 -106.79 -48.58 31.31
CA GLY A 218 -106.68 -49.11 29.95
C GLY A 218 -107.20 -48.17 28.85
N PRO A 219 -108.36 -47.49 29.02
CA PRO A 219 -108.84 -46.50 28.06
C PRO A 219 -107.97 -45.25 27.93
N LEU A 220 -107.29 -44.86 29.02
CA LEU A 220 -106.39 -43.70 29.05
C LEU A 220 -105.02 -44.05 28.44
N GLU A 221 -104.50 -45.24 28.73
CA GLU A 221 -103.25 -45.75 28.16
C GLU A 221 -103.37 -45.98 26.64
N ALA A 222 -104.52 -46.45 26.16
CA ALA A 222 -104.77 -46.60 24.72
C ALA A 222 -104.84 -45.25 23.98
N ARG A 223 -105.21 -44.17 24.69
CA ARG A 223 -105.31 -42.82 24.12
C ARG A 223 -104.00 -42.04 24.20
N PHE A 224 -103.18 -42.34 25.21
CA PHE A 224 -101.89 -41.71 25.45
C PHE A 224 -100.82 -42.80 25.47
N PRO A 225 -100.39 -43.29 24.28
CA PRO A 225 -99.35 -44.29 24.21
C PRO A 225 -98.02 -43.73 24.73
N PRO A 226 -97.11 -44.60 25.22
CA PRO A 226 -95.76 -44.16 25.57
C PRO A 226 -95.05 -43.55 24.34
N PRO A 227 -94.10 -42.62 24.55
CA PRO A 227 -93.30 -42.11 23.46
C PRO A 227 -92.54 -43.25 22.77
N ASP A 228 -92.47 -43.20 21.44
CA ASP A 228 -91.69 -44.14 20.65
C ASP A 228 -90.21 -43.87 20.93
N VAL A 229 -89.53 -44.81 21.58
CA VAL A 229 -88.07 -44.73 21.82
C VAL A 229 -87.38 -45.18 20.54
N GLU A 230 -87.35 -44.33 19.53
CA GLU A 230 -86.48 -44.57 18.36
C GLU A 230 -85.03 -44.32 18.80
N GLY A 231 -84.39 -45.36 19.34
CA GLY A 231 -82.97 -45.28 19.71
C GLY A 231 -82.52 -46.17 20.87
N GLU A 232 -82.91 -47.45 20.91
CA GLU A 232 -82.07 -48.51 21.49
C GLU A 232 -81.74 -49.52 20.39
N GLU A 233 -80.95 -49.09 19.40
CA GLU A 233 -80.08 -50.04 18.71
C GLU A 233 -78.81 -50.16 19.56
N GLU A 234 -78.60 -51.34 20.13
CA GLU A 234 -77.33 -51.76 20.71
C GLU A 234 -76.21 -51.59 19.67
N ASN A 235 -75.26 -50.66 19.92
CA ASN A 235 -73.84 -50.76 19.56
C ASN A 235 -72.98 -49.69 20.26
#